data_AF-A0A182UCW5-F1
#
_entry.id   AF-A0A182UCW5-F1
#
_cell.length_a   1.000
_cell.length_b   1.000
_cell.length_c   1.000
_cell.angle_alpha   90.00
_cell.angle_beta   90.00
_cell.angle_gamma   90.00
#
_symmetry.space_group_name_H-M   'P 1'
#
loop_
_entity.id
_entity.type
_entity.pdbx_description
1 polymer ?
#
loop_
_entity_poly.entity_id
_entity_poly.type
_entity_poly.pdbx_seq_one_letter_code
_entity_poly.pdbx_strand_id
1 'polypeptide(L)'
;MYLSDSSSLVRRSSTYESDGKTSVTILNKEADAGLMINSYSQFGFRLNNDMVVIGPMAIFSRTVLSWNVESHEDINDESLSLFCAIEPKIDVLVVGIGDHTITPAFSKKIIDFMKRYKINVEVLGTEQACSTFNFLNAENRVVAAALIPPMTMRVNEDDLMQKQISISKSFEVADK
;
A
#
# COMPACT_ATOMS: atom_id res chain seq x y z
N MET A 1 -90.76 12.27 -5.72
CA MET A 1 -90.67 10.86 -6.17
C MET A 1 -89.53 10.21 -5.41
N TYR A 2 -89.84 9.12 -4.71
CA TYR A 2 -89.00 8.24 -3.89
C TYR A 2 -88.02 7.42 -4.77
N LEU A 3 -86.75 7.18 -4.34
CA LEU A 3 -86.15 5.89 -3.87
C LEU A 3 -86.39 4.68 -4.82
N SER A 4 -85.48 3.75 -5.13
CA SER A 4 -84.33 3.09 -4.46
C SER A 4 -83.74 2.08 -5.49
N ASP A 5 -82.42 1.96 -5.69
CA ASP A 5 -81.46 1.04 -5.03
C ASP A 5 -81.22 -0.32 -5.75
N SER A 6 -79.95 -0.74 -5.71
CA SER A 6 -79.42 -2.12 -5.61
C SER A 6 -78.23 -2.45 -6.54
N SER A 7 -77.04 -2.50 -5.92
CA SER A 7 -75.97 -3.53 -5.94
C SER A 7 -75.53 -4.19 -7.27
N SER A 8 -74.30 -4.62 -7.52
CA SER A 8 -72.96 -4.57 -6.93
C SER A 8 -72.03 -5.33 -7.90
N LEU A 9 -70.75 -4.95 -8.04
CA LEU A 9 -69.61 -5.87 -7.96
C LEU A 9 -68.28 -5.14 -8.16
N VAL A 10 -67.44 -5.37 -7.16
CA VAL A 10 -66.09 -4.90 -6.92
C VAL A 10 -65.12 -5.40 -8.00
N ARG A 11 -64.22 -4.53 -8.48
CA ARG A 11 -62.82 -4.92 -8.68
C ARG A 11 -61.88 -3.77 -8.31
N ARG A 12 -61.30 -3.90 -7.11
CA ARG A 12 -60.09 -3.21 -6.68
C ARG A 12 -58.94 -3.65 -7.59
N SER A 13 -58.14 -2.71 -8.08
CA SER A 13 -56.74 -2.96 -8.41
C SER A 13 -55.94 -1.81 -7.83
N SER A 14 -55.40 -2.06 -6.64
CA SER A 14 -54.35 -1.29 -6.01
C SER A 14 -53.02 -1.65 -6.66
N THR A 15 -52.22 -0.60 -6.93
CA THR A 15 -50.79 -0.48 -6.64
C THR A 15 -49.86 -1.60 -7.13
N TYR A 16 -48.87 -1.23 -7.97
CA TYR A 16 -47.45 -1.58 -7.88
C TYR A 16 -46.82 -1.22 -9.24
N GLU A 17 -46.36 0.02 -9.38
CA GLU A 17 -45.37 0.34 -10.40
C GLU A 17 -44.04 -0.15 -9.84
N SER A 18 -43.51 -1.21 -10.45
CA SER A 18 -42.22 -1.81 -10.09
C SER A 18 -41.11 -0.77 -10.27
N ASP A 19 -40.64 -0.19 -9.17
CA ASP A 19 -39.41 0.59 -9.10
C ASP A 19 -38.20 -0.35 -9.01
N GLY A 20 -38.13 -1.33 -9.93
CA GLY A 20 -37.03 -2.27 -10.07
C GLY A 20 -35.74 -1.66 -10.64
N LYS A 21 -35.46 -0.38 -10.39
CA LYS A 21 -34.14 0.20 -10.67
C LYS A 21 -33.37 0.28 -9.35
N THR A 22 -32.79 -0.86 -8.95
CA THR A 22 -31.66 -0.85 -8.04
C THR A 22 -30.55 -0.06 -8.73
N SER A 23 -30.43 1.24 -8.44
CA SER A 23 -29.27 2.02 -8.83
C SER A 23 -28.10 1.50 -8.00
N VAL A 24 -27.41 0.50 -8.53
CA VAL A 24 -26.10 0.11 -8.03
C VAL A 24 -25.18 1.27 -8.39
N THR A 25 -25.05 2.22 -7.47
CA THR A 25 -23.93 3.15 -7.53
C THR A 25 -22.73 2.31 -7.13
N ILE A 26 -22.05 1.74 -8.12
CA ILE A 26 -20.70 1.22 -7.92
C ILE A 26 -19.87 2.47 -7.60
N LEU A 27 -19.87 2.85 -6.33
CA LEU A 27 -18.86 3.71 -5.77
C LEU A 27 -17.59 2.89 -5.90
N ASN A 28 -16.94 3.05 -7.05
CA ASN A 28 -15.55 2.74 -7.21
C ASN A 28 -14.82 3.66 -6.23
N LYS A 29 -14.80 3.26 -4.95
CA LYS A 29 -13.63 3.51 -4.12
C LYS A 29 -12.54 2.68 -4.76
N GLU A 30 -12.05 3.15 -5.91
CA GLU A 30 -10.63 3.06 -6.18
C GLU A 30 -10.02 3.66 -4.92
N ALA A 31 -9.67 2.79 -3.98
CA ALA A 31 -8.72 3.14 -2.97
C ALA A 31 -7.54 3.59 -3.80
N ASP A 32 -7.35 4.91 -3.88
CA ASP A 32 -6.09 5.50 -4.26
C ASP A 32 -5.11 4.94 -3.24
N ALA A 33 -4.58 3.76 -3.56
CA ALA A 33 -3.76 2.96 -2.68
C ALA A 33 -2.45 3.70 -2.38
N GLY A 34 -2.28 4.89 -2.97
CA GLY A 34 -1.21 5.80 -2.69
C GLY A 34 0.04 5.38 -3.45
N LEU A 35 1.17 5.84 -2.95
CA LEU A 35 2.48 5.44 -3.43
C LEU A 35 2.71 3.97 -3.08
N MET A 36 3.03 3.19 -4.10
CA MET A 36 3.44 1.79 -3.98
C MET A 36 4.83 1.61 -4.53
N ILE A 37 5.56 0.63 -4.01
CA ILE A 37 6.90 0.29 -4.47
C ILE A 37 6.78 -0.80 -5.52
N ASN A 38 7.16 -0.48 -6.76
CA ASN A 38 7.09 -1.43 -7.88
C ASN A 38 8.34 -2.30 -7.95
N SER A 39 9.51 -1.70 -7.76
CA SER A 39 10.79 -2.40 -7.83
C SER A 39 11.88 -1.67 -7.06
N TYR A 40 12.98 -2.38 -6.80
CA TYR A 40 14.17 -1.85 -6.16
C TYR A 40 15.43 -2.30 -6.88
N SER A 41 16.53 -1.61 -6.61
CA SER A 41 17.88 -1.93 -7.07
C SER A 41 18.87 -1.56 -5.97
N GLN A 42 20.16 -1.81 -6.21
CA GLN A 42 21.24 -1.33 -5.34
C GLN A 42 21.29 0.18 -5.19
N PHE A 43 20.70 0.92 -6.13
CA PHE A 43 20.72 2.39 -6.11
C PHE A 43 19.49 3.01 -5.47
N GLY A 44 18.42 2.25 -5.22
CA GLY A 44 17.16 2.80 -4.71
C GLY A 44 15.92 2.11 -5.24
N PHE A 45 14.82 2.85 -5.33
CA PHE A 45 13.46 2.33 -5.48
C PHE A 45 12.73 3.00 -6.65
N ARG A 46 11.82 2.25 -7.28
CA ARG A 46 10.87 2.75 -8.26
C ARG A 46 9.46 2.60 -7.74
N LEU A 47 8.67 3.66 -7.84
CA LEU A 47 7.29 3.69 -7.38
C LEU A 47 6.29 3.48 -8.53
N ASN A 48 5.02 3.28 -8.18
CA ASN A 48 3.91 3.08 -9.12
C ASN A 48 3.57 4.28 -10.01
N ASN A 49 4.08 5.47 -9.68
CA ASN A 49 3.92 6.69 -10.46
C ASN A 49 5.17 7.05 -11.29
N ASP A 50 6.00 6.04 -11.60
CA ASP A 50 7.27 6.18 -12.33
C ASP A 50 8.36 7.00 -11.63
N MET A 51 8.12 7.50 -10.41
CA MET A 51 9.14 8.18 -9.63
C MET A 51 10.25 7.21 -9.21
N VAL A 52 11.49 7.65 -9.39
CA VAL A 52 12.69 6.93 -8.96
C VAL A 52 13.31 7.67 -7.79
N VAL A 53 13.48 6.96 -6.68
CA VAL A 53 14.10 7.48 -5.46
C VAL A 53 15.46 6.82 -5.32
N ILE A 54 16.51 7.63 -5.24
CA ILE A 54 17.89 7.16 -5.11
C ILE A 54 18.28 7.14 -3.64
N GLY A 55 18.90 6.05 -3.20
CA GLY A 55 19.35 5.84 -1.82
C GLY A 55 18.21 5.46 -0.86
N PRO A 56 18.47 5.56 0.46
CA PRO A 56 17.48 5.27 1.48
C PRO A 56 16.31 6.25 1.46
N MET A 57 15.12 5.73 1.75
CA MET A 57 13.88 6.51 1.68
C MET A 57 12.93 6.26 2.84
N ALA A 58 12.19 7.30 3.20
CA ALA A 58 11.03 7.25 4.07
C ALA A 58 9.78 7.43 3.20
N ILE A 59 8.94 6.41 3.10
CA ILE A 59 7.74 6.40 2.28
C ILE A 59 6.48 6.31 3.13
N PHE A 60 5.47 7.07 2.72
CA PHE A 60 4.13 7.14 3.28
C PHE A 60 3.13 6.94 2.14
N SER A 61 1.84 6.75 2.46
CA SER A 61 0.79 6.55 1.45
C SER A 61 0.76 7.63 0.36
N ARG A 62 1.17 8.88 0.64
CA ARG A 62 1.08 9.99 -0.34
C ARG A 62 2.38 10.71 -0.62
N THR A 63 3.43 10.41 0.15
CA THR A 63 4.68 11.18 0.13
C THR A 63 5.86 10.25 0.27
N VAL A 64 6.97 10.60 -0.37
CA VAL A 64 8.27 9.98 -0.12
C VAL A 64 9.28 11.07 0.21
N LEU A 65 10.22 10.76 1.08
CA LEU A 65 11.31 11.62 1.51
C LEU A 65 12.61 10.83 1.45
N SER A 66 13.73 11.51 1.21
CA SER A 66 15.05 10.90 1.42
C SER A 66 15.25 10.67 2.91
N TRP A 67 15.75 9.48 3.27
CA TRP A 67 16.04 9.14 4.65
C TRP A 67 17.55 9.23 4.89
N ASN A 68 17.95 10.06 5.85
CA ASN A 68 19.36 10.38 6.10
C ASN A 68 20.05 9.30 6.94
N VAL A 69 20.27 8.14 6.33
CA VAL A 69 21.07 7.01 6.83
C VAL A 69 21.92 6.50 5.67
N GLU A 70 23.11 6.00 5.91
CA GLU A 70 23.93 5.33 4.88
C GLU A 70 23.78 3.81 4.97
N SER A 71 23.70 3.31 6.20
CA SER A 71 23.56 1.89 6.52
C SER A 71 22.60 1.65 7.68
N HIS A 72 22.33 0.37 7.96
CA HIS A 72 21.50 -0.01 9.10
C HIS A 72 22.11 0.40 10.46
N GLU A 73 23.42 0.62 10.53
CA GLU A 73 24.11 1.05 11.76
C GLU A 73 23.76 2.49 12.14
N ASP A 74 23.37 3.31 11.16
CA ASP A 74 22.97 4.72 11.36
C ASP A 74 21.53 4.86 11.90
N ILE A 75 20.83 3.74 12.09
CA ILE A 75 19.46 3.74 12.59
C ILE A 75 19.45 4.02 14.10
N ASN A 76 18.90 5.18 14.45
CA ASN A 76 18.87 5.72 15.80
C ASN A 76 17.60 6.56 16.03
N ASP A 77 17.43 7.04 17.26
CA ASP A 77 16.28 7.83 17.69
C ASP A 77 16.05 9.09 16.82
N GLU A 78 17.11 9.75 16.37
CA GLU A 78 17.04 10.94 15.53
C GLU A 78 16.60 10.59 14.10
N SER A 79 17.19 9.56 13.50
CA SER A 79 16.80 9.12 12.14
C SER A 79 15.37 8.55 12.09
N LEU A 80 14.82 8.08 13.22
CA LEU A 80 13.44 7.62 13.35
C LEU A 80 12.45 8.73 13.75
N SER A 81 12.93 9.88 14.22
CA SER A 81 12.09 10.94 14.80
C SER A 81 11.04 11.49 13.82
N LEU A 82 11.36 11.50 12.52
CA LEU A 82 10.42 11.87 11.45
C LEU A 82 9.10 11.11 11.58
N PHE A 83 9.17 9.78 11.75
CA PHE A 83 7.98 8.93 11.82
C PHE A 83 7.14 9.17 13.08
N CYS A 84 7.73 9.77 14.12
CA CYS A 84 7.03 10.12 15.35
C CYS A 84 6.27 11.45 15.25
N ALA A 85 6.58 12.29 14.27
CA ALA A 85 6.08 13.66 14.14
C ALA A 85 4.97 13.84 13.09
N ILE A 86 4.70 12.82 12.27
CA ILE A 86 3.70 12.88 11.19
C ILE A 86 2.29 12.67 11.73
N GLU A 87 1.34 13.42 11.15
CA GLU A 87 -0.10 13.23 11.33
C GLU A 87 -0.77 12.83 9.99
N PRO A 88 -1.75 11.90 9.99
CA PRO A 88 -2.21 11.13 11.14
C PRO A 88 -1.11 10.21 11.68
N LYS A 89 -1.12 10.01 12.99
CA LYS A 89 -0.16 9.11 13.63
C LYS A 89 -0.12 7.73 12.96
N ILE A 90 1.09 7.27 12.67
CA ILE A 90 1.38 5.96 12.06
C ILE A 90 1.01 4.81 13.03
N ASP A 91 0.32 3.80 12.51
CA ASP A 91 -0.01 2.58 13.25
C ASP A 91 1.13 1.54 13.18
N VAL A 92 1.77 1.45 12.02
CA VAL A 92 2.85 0.48 11.72
C VAL A 92 3.97 1.17 10.93
N LEU A 93 5.19 1.08 11.44
CA LEU A 93 6.41 1.43 10.71
C LEU A 93 7.10 0.15 10.26
N VAL A 94 7.34 0.02 8.95
CA VAL A 94 8.15 -1.06 8.39
C VAL A 94 9.58 -0.54 8.18
N VAL A 95 10.58 -1.22 8.74
CA VAL A 95 11.99 -0.84 8.58
C VAL A 95 12.70 -1.91 7.74
N GLY A 96 13.06 -1.54 6.51
CA GLY A 96 13.82 -2.38 5.58
C GLY A 96 15.31 -2.08 5.66
N ILE A 97 16.11 -3.04 6.14
CA ILE A 97 17.55 -2.85 6.40
C ILE A 97 18.46 -3.36 5.27
N GLY A 98 17.99 -3.36 4.02
CA GLY A 98 18.73 -3.94 2.91
C GLY A 98 18.74 -5.46 2.96
N ASP A 99 19.92 -6.03 2.71
CA ASP A 99 20.23 -7.46 2.69
C ASP A 99 21.04 -7.92 3.92
N HIS A 100 21.06 -7.10 4.98
CA HIS A 100 21.76 -7.38 6.23
C HIS A 100 21.02 -8.39 7.11
N THR A 101 21.78 -9.13 7.92
CA THR A 101 21.21 -10.06 8.92
C THR A 101 20.64 -9.28 10.10
N ILE A 102 19.34 -9.48 10.35
CA ILE A 102 18.63 -8.85 11.47
C ILE A 102 19.00 -9.56 12.77
N THR A 103 19.56 -8.83 13.74
CA THR A 103 19.81 -9.37 15.09
C THR A 103 18.67 -9.02 16.05
N PRO A 104 18.34 -9.88 17.04
CA PRO A 104 17.29 -9.56 18.02
C PRO A 104 17.56 -8.27 18.81
N ALA A 105 18.82 -7.99 19.13
CA ALA A 105 19.22 -6.80 19.86
C ALA A 105 18.97 -5.52 19.03
N PHE A 106 19.28 -5.57 17.74
CA PHE A 106 19.03 -4.46 16.81
C PHE A 106 17.53 -4.15 16.70
N SER A 107 16.71 -5.16 16.42
CA SER A 107 15.25 -4.95 16.32
C SER A 107 14.65 -4.45 17.62
N LYS A 108 15.10 -4.99 18.76
CA LYS A 108 14.63 -4.57 20.08
C LYS A 108 14.89 -3.08 20.34
N LYS A 109 16.06 -2.54 19.94
CA LYS A 109 16.38 -1.11 20.09
C LYS A 109 15.34 -0.22 19.38
N ILE A 110 15.02 -0.56 18.13
CA ILE A 110 14.04 0.19 17.31
C ILE A 110 12.63 0.06 17.91
N ILE A 111 12.23 -1.16 18.26
CA ILE A 111 10.90 -1.42 18.85
C ILE A 111 10.72 -0.67 20.17
N ASP A 112 11.71 -0.70 21.07
CA ASP A 112 11.64 -0.01 22.36
C ASP A 112 11.57 1.51 22.19
N PHE A 113 12.23 2.06 21.17
CA PHE A 113 12.11 3.48 20.81
C PHE A 113 10.68 3.82 20.39
N MET A 114 10.17 3.14 19.36
CA MET A 114 8.87 3.45 18.74
C MET A 114 7.68 3.13 19.66
N LYS A 115 7.85 2.18 20.59
CA LYS A 115 6.83 1.86 21.60
C LYS A 115 6.45 3.06 22.47
N ARG A 116 7.38 4.00 22.73
CA ARG A 116 7.09 5.24 23.49
C ARG A 116 6.08 6.13 22.76
N TYR A 117 6.06 6.06 21.44
CA TYR A 117 5.11 6.76 20.57
C TYR A 117 3.87 5.91 20.26
N LYS A 118 3.80 4.67 20.78
CA LYS A 118 2.78 3.64 20.50
C LYS A 118 2.64 3.37 19.00
N ILE A 119 3.77 3.25 18.30
CA ILE A 119 3.85 2.85 16.89
C ILE A 119 4.39 1.43 16.86
N ASN A 120 3.72 0.52 16.15
CA ASN A 120 4.20 -0.85 15.98
C ASN A 120 5.32 -0.87 14.92
N VAL A 121 6.28 -1.77 15.06
CA VAL A 121 7.43 -1.84 14.14
C VAL A 121 7.62 -3.26 13.62
N GLU A 122 7.86 -3.37 12.32
CA GLU A 122 8.37 -4.58 11.68
C GLU A 122 9.75 -4.30 11.09
N VAL A 123 10.77 -5.01 11.55
CA VAL A 123 12.14 -4.91 11.01
C VAL A 123 12.37 -6.10 10.09
N LEU A 124 12.62 -5.83 8.81
CA LEU A 124 12.63 -6.83 7.73
C LEU A 124 13.79 -6.55 6.76
N GLY A 125 14.12 -7.53 5.91
CA GLY A 125 14.93 -7.27 4.72
C GLY A 125 14.15 -6.43 3.71
N THR A 126 14.84 -5.67 2.86
CA THR A 126 14.19 -4.66 2.01
C THR A 126 13.14 -5.22 1.05
N GLU A 127 13.37 -6.40 0.47
CA GLU A 127 12.39 -7.07 -0.40
C GLU A 127 11.06 -7.35 0.34
N GLN A 128 11.17 -7.95 1.52
CA GLN A 128 10.00 -8.26 2.34
C GLN A 128 9.34 -6.98 2.87
N ALA A 129 10.14 -5.99 3.27
CA ALA A 129 9.66 -4.69 3.72
C ALA A 129 8.83 -3.96 2.66
N CYS A 130 9.28 -3.99 1.39
CA CYS A 130 8.52 -3.41 0.28
C CYS A 130 7.16 -4.07 0.11
N SER A 131 7.13 -5.41 0.15
CA SER A 131 5.89 -6.19 0.05
C SER A 131 4.94 -5.91 1.21
N THR A 132 5.45 -5.90 2.46
CA THR A 132 4.66 -5.59 3.66
C THR A 132 4.09 -4.17 3.60
N PHE A 133 4.90 -3.17 3.23
CA PHE A 133 4.43 -1.79 3.08
C PHE A 133 3.29 -1.71 2.07
N ASN A 134 3.48 -2.28 0.86
CA ASN A 134 2.47 -2.25 -0.18
C ASN A 134 1.15 -2.91 0.26
N PHE A 135 1.24 -4.06 0.96
CA PHE A 135 0.09 -4.77 1.48
C PHE A 135 -0.68 -3.93 2.51
N LEU A 136 0.00 -3.43 3.55
CA LEU A 136 -0.62 -2.61 4.60
C LEU A 136 -1.19 -1.31 4.03
N ASN A 137 -0.52 -0.71 3.06
CA ASN A 137 -0.95 0.52 2.42
C ASN A 137 -2.20 0.28 1.55
N ALA A 138 -2.27 -0.86 0.83
CA ALA A 138 -3.45 -1.26 0.07
C ALA A 138 -4.67 -1.55 0.96
N GLU A 139 -4.45 -2.01 2.19
CA GLU A 139 -5.49 -2.15 3.21
C GLU A 139 -5.97 -0.80 3.82
N ASN A 140 -5.46 0.34 3.34
CA ASN A 140 -5.71 1.68 3.88
C ASN A 140 -5.35 1.82 5.37
N ARG A 141 -4.34 1.08 5.84
CA ARG A 141 -3.78 1.29 7.17
C ARG A 141 -2.87 2.52 7.17
N VAL A 142 -2.74 3.19 8.32
CA VAL A 142 -1.77 4.30 8.45
C VAL A 142 -0.37 3.70 8.63
N VAL A 143 0.27 3.39 7.50
CA VAL A 143 1.58 2.75 7.43
C VAL A 143 2.63 3.70 6.88
N ALA A 144 3.86 3.56 7.36
CA ALA A 144 5.04 4.15 6.73
C ALA A 144 6.13 3.09 6.61
N ALA A 145 7.10 3.33 5.72
CA ALA A 145 8.31 2.51 5.67
C ALA A 145 9.58 3.36 5.61
N ALA A 146 10.62 2.88 6.28
CA ALA A 146 11.99 3.39 6.23
C ALA A 146 12.84 2.31 5.56
N LEU A 147 13.36 2.57 4.36
CA LEU A 147 13.92 1.55 3.49
C LEU A 147 15.34 1.92 3.05
N ILE A 148 16.27 0.99 3.24
CA ILE A 148 17.64 1.06 2.70
C ILE A 148 17.70 0.14 1.46
N PRO A 149 18.19 0.60 0.30
CA PRO A 149 18.36 -0.31 -0.84
C PRO A 149 19.36 -1.42 -0.49
N PRO A 150 19.15 -2.66 -0.98
CA PRO A 150 20.06 -3.75 -0.68
C PRO A 150 21.43 -3.54 -1.34
N MET A 151 22.51 -4.00 -0.72
CA MET A 151 23.85 -3.92 -1.30
C MET A 151 24.07 -4.96 -2.39
N THR A 152 23.36 -6.09 -2.35
CA THR A 152 23.40 -7.14 -3.36
C THR A 152 22.03 -7.39 -3.98
N MET A 153 21.99 -7.57 -5.31
CA MET A 153 20.80 -8.09 -5.99
C MET A 153 20.87 -9.60 -6.02
N ARG A 154 19.94 -10.28 -5.35
CA ARG A 154 19.70 -11.70 -5.54
C ARG A 154 18.63 -11.81 -6.62
N VAL A 155 19.01 -12.32 -7.79
CA VAL A 155 18.05 -12.58 -8.87
C VAL A 155 17.43 -13.93 -8.59
N ASN A 156 16.12 -13.95 -8.32
CA ASN A 156 15.38 -15.20 -8.16
C ASN A 156 14.92 -15.74 -9.53
N GLU A 157 14.57 -17.02 -9.60
CA GLU A 157 14.10 -17.67 -10.84
C GLU A 157 12.85 -16.98 -11.41
N ASP A 158 11.97 -16.49 -10.53
CA ASP A 158 10.79 -15.72 -10.89
C ASP A 158 11.14 -14.38 -11.59
N ASP A 159 12.20 -13.72 -11.15
CA ASP A 159 12.69 -12.47 -11.77
C ASP A 159 13.20 -12.73 -13.19
N LEU A 160 13.89 -13.86 -13.39
CA LEU A 160 14.38 -14.29 -14.70
C LEU A 160 13.21 -14.59 -15.64
N MET A 161 12.15 -15.25 -15.15
CA MET A 161 10.94 -15.52 -15.94
C MET A 161 10.21 -14.23 -16.31
N GLN A 162 10.00 -13.29 -15.38
CA GLN A 162 9.36 -12.01 -15.68
C GLN A 162 10.18 -11.17 -16.67
N LYS A 163 11.50 -11.21 -16.56
CA LYS A 163 12.39 -10.57 -17.53
C LYS A 163 12.26 -11.18 -18.92
N GLN A 164 12.17 -12.50 -19.04
CA GLN A 164 11.91 -13.16 -20.33
C GLN A 164 10.53 -12.79 -20.91
N ILE A 165 9.49 -12.75 -20.08
CA ILE A 165 8.14 -12.36 -20.53
C ILE A 165 8.11 -10.89 -21.02
N SER A 166 8.74 -9.96 -20.30
CA SER A 166 8.80 -8.54 -20.70
C SER A 166 9.64 -8.31 -21.96
N ILE A 167 10.73 -9.05 -22.12
CA ILE A 167 11.54 -9.06 -23.35
C ILE A 167 10.71 -9.61 -24.52
N SER A 168 10.00 -10.72 -24.36
CA SER A 168 9.16 -11.28 -25.44
C SER A 168 8.03 -10.33 -25.85
N LYS A 169 7.34 -9.70 -24.90
CA LYS A 169 6.28 -8.72 -25.19
C LYS A 169 6.77 -7.47 -25.91
N SER A 170 8.02 -7.06 -25.70
CA SER A 170 8.60 -5.90 -26.39
C SER A 170 8.97 -6.20 -27.85
N PHE A 171 9.15 -7.47 -28.22
CA PHE A 171 9.34 -7.89 -29.62
C PHE A 171 8.03 -8.08 -30.39
N GLU A 172 6.89 -8.35 -29.72
CA GLU A 172 5.60 -8.52 -30.39
C GLU A 172 4.93 -7.20 -30.83
N VAL A 173 5.35 -6.06 -30.29
CA VAL A 173 4.75 -4.74 -30.59
C VAL A 173 5.44 -4.02 -31.76
N ALA A 174 6.60 -4.51 -32.23
CA ALA A 174 7.40 -3.85 -33.27
C ALA A 174 6.90 -4.08 -34.71
N ASP A 175 5.92 -4.98 -34.92
CA ASP A 175 5.30 -5.24 -36.22
C ASP A 175 3.83 -4.78 -36.23
N LYS A 176 3.59 -3.47 -36.41
CA LYS A 176 2.32 -2.91 -36.89
C LYS A 176 2.46 -1.49 -37.44
#